data_AF-A0A7Y2TJI6-F1
#
_entry.id   AF-A0A7Y2TJI6-F1
#
_cell.length_a   1.000
_cell.length_b   1.000
_cell.length_c   1.000
_cell.angle_alpha   90.00
_cell.angle_beta   90.00
_cell.angle_gamma   90.00
#
_symmetry.space_group_name_H-M   'P 1'
#
loop_
_entity.id
_entity.type
_entity.pdbx_description
1 polymer ?
#
loop_
_entity_poly.entity_id
_entity_poly.type
_entity_poly.pdbx_seq_one_letter_code
_entity_poly.pdbx_strand_id
1 'polypeptide(L)'
;MKSTNENSVNLNKYISRTGICSRREAEKLIIGGKVTINGKPTQLGNRVFEGDKVMVNGQLLKSKPKTLYIAYNKPIGIVCTTDSKERYNIVKAIGHTERLFPIGRLDKPSEGLIFLTNDGDIVNKILRAGNNHEKEYIVTVNKPISKEFIQK
;
A
#
# COMPACT_ATOMS: atom_id res chain seq x y z
N MET A 1 -13.82 -5.10 27.72
CA MET A 1 -14.66 -4.25 26.84
C MET A 1 -14.46 -4.71 25.40
N LYS A 2 -15.45 -5.43 24.82
CA LYS A 2 -15.38 -5.85 23.40
C LYS A 2 -15.43 -4.60 22.52
N SER A 3 -14.44 -4.42 21.67
CA SER A 3 -14.34 -3.25 20.80
C SER A 3 -15.52 -3.19 19.84
N THR A 4 -16.36 -2.18 19.96
CA THR A 4 -17.55 -1.89 19.13
C THR A 4 -17.25 -1.65 17.64
N ASN A 5 -16.01 -1.89 17.20
CA ASN A 5 -15.47 -1.58 15.87
C ASN A 5 -15.21 -2.82 15.00
N GLU A 6 -15.51 -4.05 15.45
CA GLU A 6 -15.23 -5.27 14.67
C GLU A 6 -15.96 -5.31 13.31
N ASN A 7 -17.15 -4.69 13.22
CA ASN A 7 -17.98 -4.74 12.00
C ASN A 7 -17.93 -3.46 11.14
N SER A 8 -16.87 -2.66 11.24
CA SER A 8 -16.78 -1.43 10.45
C SER A 8 -15.37 -1.12 9.95
N VAL A 9 -15.31 -0.45 8.80
CA VAL A 9 -14.06 -0.05 8.14
C VAL A 9 -14.00 1.46 8.07
N ASN A 10 -12.87 2.07 8.43
CA ASN A 10 -12.66 3.51 8.23
C ASN A 10 -12.86 3.88 6.75
N LEU A 11 -13.60 4.95 6.46
CA LEU A 11 -14.02 5.33 5.11
C LEU A 11 -12.84 5.51 4.14
N ASN A 12 -11.76 6.19 4.57
CA ASN A 12 -10.56 6.37 3.73
C ASN A 12 -9.94 5.01 3.33
N LYS A 13 -9.95 4.05 4.27
CA LYS A 13 -9.48 2.67 4.02
C LYS A 13 -10.45 1.91 3.11
N TYR A 14 -11.75 2.05 3.32
CA TYR A 14 -12.78 1.42 2.49
C TYR A 14 -12.64 1.85 1.02
N ILE A 15 -12.61 3.16 0.76
CA ILE A 15 -12.43 3.72 -0.59
C ILE A 15 -11.12 3.21 -1.20
N SER A 16 -10.01 3.28 -0.46
CA SER A 16 -8.71 2.87 -1.00
C SER A 16 -8.63 1.37 -1.33
N ARG A 17 -9.34 0.52 -0.58
CA ARG A 17 -9.43 -0.92 -0.85
C ARG A 17 -10.15 -1.26 -2.16
N THR A 18 -10.96 -0.37 -2.70
CA THR A 18 -11.62 -0.56 -4.01
C THR A 18 -10.66 -0.42 -5.18
N GLY A 19 -9.42 0.02 -4.94
CA GLY A 19 -8.41 0.23 -5.98
C GLY A 19 -8.48 1.60 -6.66
N ILE A 20 -9.57 2.36 -6.48
CA ILE A 20 -9.79 3.65 -7.17
C ILE A 20 -8.75 4.70 -6.83
N CYS A 21 -8.30 4.78 -5.57
CA CYS A 21 -7.29 5.75 -5.16
C CYS A 21 -6.52 5.33 -3.89
N SER A 22 -5.51 6.10 -3.52
CA SER A 22 -4.83 5.98 -2.22
C SER A 22 -5.70 6.47 -1.06
N ARG A 23 -5.32 6.12 0.18
CA ARG A 23 -6.00 6.62 1.39
C ARG A 23 -5.94 8.15 1.54
N ARG A 24 -4.84 8.78 1.08
CA ARG A 24 -4.68 10.25 1.10
C ARG A 24 -5.55 10.93 0.06
N GLU A 25 -5.70 10.32 -1.12
CA GLU A 25 -6.63 10.83 -2.13
C GLU A 25 -8.09 10.65 -1.69
N ALA A 26 -8.41 9.51 -1.05
CA ALA A 26 -9.72 9.31 -0.45
C ALA A 26 -10.05 10.40 0.58
N GLU A 27 -9.07 10.80 1.41
CA GLU A 27 -9.21 11.92 2.35
C GLU A 27 -9.57 13.23 1.64
N LYS A 28 -8.87 13.56 0.55
CA LYS A 28 -9.17 14.75 -0.26
C LYS A 28 -10.57 14.71 -0.86
N LEU A 29 -11.01 13.55 -1.33
CA LEU A 29 -12.37 13.37 -1.87
C LEU A 29 -13.44 13.58 -0.79
N ILE A 30 -13.20 13.07 0.43
CA ILE A 30 -14.12 13.26 1.56
C ILE A 30 -14.20 14.75 1.94
N ILE A 31 -13.05 15.41 2.13
CA ILE A 31 -12.99 16.85 2.45
C ILE A 31 -13.67 17.67 1.35
N GLY A 32 -13.49 17.29 0.08
CA GLY A 32 -14.12 17.95 -1.06
C GLY A 32 -15.61 17.68 -1.25
N GLY A 33 -16.27 16.99 -0.31
CA GLY A 33 -17.70 16.68 -0.36
C GLY A 33 -18.07 15.74 -1.52
N LYS A 34 -17.11 14.99 -2.07
CA LYS A 34 -17.32 14.10 -3.22
C LYS A 34 -17.76 12.70 -2.84
N VAL A 35 -17.89 12.41 -1.55
CA VAL A 35 -18.19 11.08 -1.03
C VAL A 35 -19.48 11.10 -0.21
N THR A 36 -20.37 10.17 -0.50
CA THR A 36 -21.60 9.95 0.28
C THR A 36 -21.69 8.51 0.79
N ILE A 37 -22.35 8.34 1.93
CA ILE A 37 -22.77 7.03 2.46
C ILE A 37 -24.29 7.06 2.54
N ASN A 38 -24.97 6.12 1.87
CA ASN A 38 -26.43 6.04 1.82
C ASN A 38 -27.10 7.37 1.43
N GLY A 39 -26.49 8.10 0.49
CA GLY A 39 -26.96 9.41 0.01
C GLY A 39 -26.64 10.60 0.93
N LYS A 40 -26.04 10.38 2.10
CA LYS A 40 -25.67 11.47 3.03
C LYS A 40 -24.21 11.90 2.85
N PRO A 41 -23.88 13.20 2.96
CA PRO A 41 -22.50 13.69 2.94
C PRO A 41 -21.65 13.05 4.04
N THR A 42 -20.34 12.98 3.80
CA THR A 42 -19.37 12.37 4.74
C THR A 42 -18.34 13.39 5.22
N GLN A 43 -17.65 13.02 6.30
CA GLN A 43 -16.54 13.73 6.91
C GLN A 43 -15.43 12.75 7.30
N LEU A 44 -14.25 13.30 7.61
CA LEU A 44 -13.13 12.48 8.08
C LEU A 44 -13.50 11.70 9.34
N GLY A 45 -12.98 10.47 9.44
CA GLY A 45 -13.26 9.59 10.57
C GLY A 45 -14.55 8.78 10.44
N ASN A 46 -15.43 9.05 9.45
CA ASN A 46 -16.57 8.18 9.17
C ASN A 46 -16.14 6.73 8.95
N ARG A 47 -17.04 5.81 9.28
CA ARG A 47 -16.87 4.37 9.17
C ARG A 47 -17.98 3.81 8.30
N VAL A 48 -17.66 2.76 7.56
CA VAL A 48 -18.55 2.04 6.66
C VAL A 48 -18.88 0.71 7.31
N PHE A 49 -20.16 0.41 7.44
CA PHE A 49 -20.69 -0.84 7.97
C PHE A 49 -21.12 -1.75 6.83
N GLU A 50 -21.38 -3.01 7.16
CA GLU A 50 -21.94 -3.95 6.21
C GLU A 50 -23.31 -3.47 5.68
N GLY A 51 -23.51 -3.53 4.36
CA GLY A 51 -24.73 -3.05 3.71
C GLY A 51 -24.73 -1.57 3.30
N ASP A 52 -23.80 -0.76 3.81
CA ASP A 52 -23.70 0.65 3.44
C ASP A 52 -23.35 0.83 1.95
N LYS A 53 -24.04 1.78 1.29
CA LYS A 53 -23.79 2.19 -0.08
C LYS A 53 -22.88 3.41 -0.10
N VAL A 54 -21.60 3.21 -0.39
CA VAL A 54 -20.62 4.28 -0.51
C VAL A 54 -20.53 4.72 -1.97
N MET A 55 -20.69 6.02 -2.23
CA MET A 55 -20.57 6.60 -3.57
C MET A 55 -19.48 7.65 -3.60
N VAL A 56 -18.73 7.70 -4.70
CA VAL A 56 -17.72 8.73 -4.99
C VAL A 56 -18.10 9.40 -6.30
N ASN A 57 -18.24 10.73 -6.31
CA ASN A 57 -18.73 11.50 -7.45
C ASN A 57 -20.05 10.95 -8.04
N GLY A 58 -20.96 10.49 -7.18
CA GLY A 58 -22.23 9.92 -7.62
C GLY A 58 -22.15 8.49 -8.18
N GLN A 59 -20.97 7.87 -8.23
CA GLN A 59 -20.82 6.49 -8.65
C GLN A 59 -20.70 5.55 -7.45
N LEU A 60 -21.48 4.49 -7.44
CA LEU A 60 -21.39 3.46 -6.40
C LEU A 60 -20.03 2.77 -6.47
N LEU A 61 -19.36 2.68 -5.32
CA LEU A 61 -18.10 1.95 -5.23
C LEU A 61 -18.34 0.46 -5.48
N LYS A 62 -17.50 -0.12 -6.35
CA LYS A 62 -17.51 -1.55 -6.68
C LYS A 62 -16.95 -2.38 -5.52
N SER A 63 -17.19 -3.69 -5.59
CA SER A 63 -16.59 -4.67 -4.69
C SER A 63 -15.06 -4.61 -4.71
N LYS A 64 -14.44 -5.04 -3.61
CA LYS A 64 -12.98 -5.14 -3.49
C LYS A 64 -12.44 -6.01 -4.64
N PRO A 65 -11.42 -5.56 -5.39
CA PRO A 65 -10.77 -6.40 -6.40
C PRO A 65 -10.15 -7.65 -5.76
N LYS A 66 -9.87 -8.65 -6.58
CA LYS A 66 -9.16 -9.86 -6.13
C LYS A 66 -7.85 -9.44 -5.47
N THR A 67 -7.53 -10.05 -4.32
CA THR A 67 -6.26 -9.80 -3.65
C THR A 67 -5.11 -10.32 -4.52
N LEU A 68 -4.08 -9.49 -4.70
CA LEU A 68 -2.91 -9.80 -5.51
C LEU A 68 -1.62 -9.71 -4.68
N TYR A 69 -0.69 -10.62 -4.93
CA TYR A 69 0.67 -10.59 -4.44
C TYR A 69 1.61 -10.90 -5.61
N ILE A 70 2.57 -10.02 -5.84
CA ILE A 70 3.58 -10.16 -6.89
C ILE A 70 4.95 -10.16 -6.23
N ALA A 71 5.77 -11.15 -6.58
CA ALA A 71 7.20 -11.14 -6.34
C ALA A 71 7.91 -10.52 -7.55
N TYR A 72 8.64 -9.45 -7.33
CA TYR A 72 9.33 -8.71 -8.38
C TYR A 72 10.83 -8.68 -8.10
N ASN A 73 11.64 -9.12 -9.05
CA ASN A 73 13.07 -8.87 -9.01
C ASN A 73 13.32 -7.46 -9.55
N LYS A 74 13.41 -6.48 -8.65
CA LYS A 74 13.56 -5.07 -8.98
C LYS A 74 14.97 -4.83 -9.55
N PRO A 75 15.13 -4.29 -10.75
CA PRO A 75 16.44 -3.91 -11.27
C PRO A 75 16.92 -2.57 -10.66
N ILE A 76 18.22 -2.32 -10.77
CA ILE A 76 18.83 -1.02 -10.48
C ILE A 76 18.16 0.08 -11.33
N GLY A 77 18.01 1.27 -10.74
CA GLY A 77 17.47 2.45 -11.43
C GLY A 77 15.96 2.65 -11.25
N ILE A 78 15.22 1.61 -10.88
CA ILE A 78 13.80 1.72 -10.50
C ILE A 78 13.66 2.27 -9.08
N VAL A 79 12.69 3.15 -8.86
CA VAL A 79 12.41 3.77 -7.56
C VAL A 79 11.18 3.12 -6.92
N CYS A 80 11.30 2.65 -5.67
CA CYS A 80 10.19 2.10 -4.89
C CYS A 80 9.24 3.21 -4.39
N THR A 81 8.47 3.78 -5.31
CA THR A 81 7.45 4.80 -5.04
C THR A 81 6.18 4.54 -5.85
N THR A 82 5.07 5.07 -5.37
CA THR A 82 3.79 5.10 -6.11
C THR A 82 3.52 6.48 -6.72
N ASP A 83 4.46 7.42 -6.59
CA ASP A 83 4.34 8.75 -7.17
C ASP A 83 4.38 8.68 -8.71
N SER A 84 3.28 9.11 -9.33
CA SER A 84 3.13 9.20 -10.78
C SER A 84 4.12 10.13 -11.47
N LYS A 85 4.67 11.12 -10.75
CA LYS A 85 5.67 12.07 -11.28
C LYS A 85 7.04 11.43 -11.48
N GLU A 86 7.37 10.40 -10.70
CA GLU A 86 8.62 9.65 -10.88
C GLU A 86 8.50 8.80 -12.16
N ARG A 87 9.42 9.03 -13.10
CA ARG A 87 9.44 8.37 -14.41
C ARG A 87 9.73 6.88 -14.27
N TYR A 88 10.67 6.52 -13.39
CA TYR A 88 11.14 5.16 -13.19
C TYR A 88 10.55 4.51 -11.93
N ASN A 89 9.29 4.79 -11.61
CA ASN A 89 8.68 4.22 -10.43
C ASN A 89 8.30 2.75 -10.62
N ILE A 90 8.29 2.00 -9.52
CA ILE A 90 8.06 0.55 -9.52
C ILE A 90 6.68 0.13 -10.04
N VAL A 91 5.65 0.97 -9.85
CA VAL A 91 4.29 0.66 -10.34
C VAL A 91 4.25 0.69 -11.86
N LYS A 92 4.88 1.69 -12.48
CA LYS A 92 5.03 1.77 -13.94
C LYS A 92 5.90 0.63 -14.49
N ALA A 93 6.96 0.27 -13.79
CA ALA A 93 7.87 -0.81 -14.20
C ALA A 93 7.15 -2.16 -14.32
N ILE A 94 6.17 -2.41 -13.44
CA ILE A 94 5.35 -3.64 -13.49
C ILE A 94 4.24 -3.53 -14.52
N GLY A 95 3.66 -2.34 -14.70
CA GLY A 95 2.63 -2.10 -15.72
C GLY A 95 1.34 -2.88 -15.51
N HIS A 96 1.05 -3.29 -14.27
CA HIS A 96 -0.18 -4.03 -13.94
C HIS A 96 -1.41 -3.11 -14.01
N THR A 97 -2.56 -3.66 -14.44
CA THR A 97 -3.83 -2.91 -14.58
C THR A 97 -4.41 -2.51 -13.23
N GLU A 98 -4.39 -3.41 -12.27
CA GLU A 98 -4.81 -3.14 -10.88
C GLU A 98 -3.79 -2.25 -10.14
N ARG A 99 -4.31 -1.40 -9.24
CA ARG A 99 -3.47 -0.54 -8.40
C ARG A 99 -2.69 -1.33 -7.36
N LEU A 100 -1.38 -1.39 -7.51
CA LEU A 100 -0.45 -2.06 -6.58
C LEU A 100 0.44 -1.07 -5.84
N PHE A 101 1.00 -1.51 -4.72
CA PHE A 101 2.02 -0.79 -3.96
C PHE A 101 3.05 -1.77 -3.39
N PRO A 102 4.32 -1.33 -3.25
CA PRO A 102 5.38 -2.19 -2.73
C PRO A 102 5.23 -2.45 -1.23
N ILE A 103 5.59 -3.66 -0.82
CA ILE A 103 5.74 -4.07 0.58
C ILE A 103 7.18 -3.75 0.98
N GLY A 104 7.37 -2.55 1.51
CA GLY A 104 8.69 -2.03 1.86
C GLY A 104 9.33 -1.28 0.71
N ARG A 105 10.64 -1.09 0.80
CA ARG A 105 11.42 -0.30 -0.16
C ARG A 105 12.79 -0.92 -0.35
N LEU A 106 13.25 -0.90 -1.59
CA LEU A 106 14.66 -1.02 -1.96
C LEU A 106 15.09 0.33 -2.52
N ASP A 107 16.31 0.73 -2.23
CA ASP A 107 16.83 1.99 -2.76
C ASP A 107 17.02 1.90 -4.28
N LYS A 108 17.09 3.07 -4.94
CA LYS A 108 17.28 3.16 -6.39
C LYS A 108 18.52 2.38 -6.90
N PRO A 109 19.70 2.45 -6.24
CA PRO A 109 20.87 1.66 -6.64
C PRO A 109 20.80 0.18 -6.23
N SER A 110 19.84 -0.22 -5.39
CA SER A 110 19.67 -1.61 -4.98
C SER A 110 18.78 -2.38 -5.95
N GLU A 111 19.02 -3.69 -6.04
CA GLU A 111 18.22 -4.63 -6.80
C GLU A 111 17.83 -5.85 -5.96
N GLY A 112 16.96 -6.70 -6.50
CA GLY A 112 16.56 -7.95 -5.87
C GLY A 112 15.07 -8.03 -5.56
N LEU A 113 14.73 -8.99 -4.69
CA LEU A 113 13.35 -9.34 -4.39
C LEU A 113 12.62 -8.21 -3.65
N ILE A 114 11.45 -7.84 -4.18
CA ILE A 114 10.47 -7.01 -3.49
C ILE A 114 9.05 -7.50 -3.81
N PHE A 115 8.16 -7.45 -2.82
CA PHE A 115 6.76 -7.80 -3.02
C PHE A 115 5.92 -6.57 -3.34
N LEU A 116 4.85 -6.76 -4.13
CA LEU A 116 3.81 -5.77 -4.34
C LEU A 116 2.44 -6.38 -4.12
N THR A 117 1.50 -5.56 -3.65
CA THR A 117 0.14 -6.00 -3.36
C THR A 117 -0.88 -4.87 -3.52
N ASN A 118 -2.15 -5.23 -3.62
CA ASN A 118 -3.29 -4.32 -3.41
C ASN A 118 -3.91 -4.48 -2.00
N ASP A 119 -3.37 -5.37 -1.15
CA ASP A 119 -3.79 -5.55 0.23
C ASP A 119 -2.94 -4.73 1.20
N GLY A 120 -3.49 -3.61 1.68
CA GLY A 120 -2.80 -2.73 2.61
C GLY A 120 -2.63 -3.30 4.01
N ASP A 121 -3.38 -4.36 4.37
CA ASP A 121 -3.36 -4.90 5.73
C ASP A 121 -2.11 -5.74 6.02
N ILE A 122 -1.58 -6.40 4.98
CA ILE A 122 -0.41 -7.26 5.10
C ILE A 122 0.90 -6.46 5.19
N VAL A 123 0.92 -5.21 4.71
CA VAL A 123 2.14 -4.40 4.61
C VAL A 123 2.80 -4.23 5.97
N ASN A 124 2.03 -3.77 6.97
CA ASN A 124 2.55 -3.61 8.33
C ASN A 124 2.79 -4.94 9.03
N LYS A 125 2.10 -6.01 8.65
CA LYS A 125 2.35 -7.35 9.20
C LYS A 125 3.72 -7.87 8.75
N ILE A 126 4.13 -7.61 7.51
CA ILE A 126 5.45 -8.02 7.02
C ILE A 126 6.57 -7.10 7.52
N LEU A 127 6.33 -5.78 7.55
CA LEU A 127 7.40 -4.80 7.77
C LEU A 127 7.71 -4.48 9.24
N ARG A 128 6.80 -4.74 10.18
CA ARG A 128 7.04 -4.42 11.59
C ARG A 128 8.14 -5.31 12.17
N ALA A 129 9.17 -4.69 12.76
CA ALA A 129 10.28 -5.40 13.39
C ALA A 129 9.82 -6.41 14.45
N GLY A 130 8.80 -6.06 15.24
CA GLY A 130 8.22 -6.95 16.26
C GLY A 130 7.57 -8.23 15.72
N ASN A 131 7.37 -8.36 14.40
CA ASN A 131 6.86 -9.59 13.78
C ASN A 131 7.99 -10.54 13.34
N ASN A 132 9.25 -10.17 13.57
CA ASN A 132 10.42 -11.01 13.39
C ASN A 132 10.54 -11.68 12.00
N HIS A 133 10.18 -10.96 10.95
CA HIS A 133 10.35 -11.41 9.56
C HIS A 133 11.73 -11.00 9.03
N GLU A 134 12.58 -11.99 8.85
CA GLU A 134 13.94 -11.84 8.32
C GLU A 134 13.93 -11.39 6.86
N LYS A 135 14.99 -10.68 6.49
CA LYS A 135 15.29 -10.22 5.12
C LYS A 135 16.78 -10.39 4.91
N GLU A 136 17.16 -11.17 3.91
CA GLU A 136 18.55 -11.46 3.59
C GLU A 136 19.00 -10.65 2.37
N TYR A 137 20.25 -10.21 2.37
CA TYR A 137 20.84 -9.39 1.32
C TYR A 137 22.21 -9.94 0.93
N ILE A 138 22.48 -9.97 -0.38
CA ILE A 138 23.84 -10.14 -0.90
C ILE A 138 24.44 -8.74 -1.08
N VAL A 139 25.52 -8.45 -0.37
CA VAL A 139 26.15 -7.11 -0.34
C VAL A 139 27.56 -7.19 -0.92
N THR A 140 27.86 -6.32 -1.88
CA THR A 140 29.20 -6.13 -2.42
C THR A 140 29.83 -4.88 -1.83
N VAL A 141 31.08 -4.98 -1.39
CA VAL A 141 31.85 -3.89 -0.78
C VAL A 141 33.14 -3.63 -1.56
N ASN A 142 33.72 -2.44 -1.38
CA ASN A 142 34.94 -2.01 -2.09
C ASN A 142 36.26 -2.42 -1.41
N LYS A 143 36.20 -3.07 -0.23
CA LYS A 143 37.36 -3.53 0.53
C LYS A 143 37.13 -4.97 1.02
N PRO A 144 38.20 -5.76 1.24
CA PRO A 144 38.06 -7.08 1.84
C PRO A 144 37.34 -7.04 3.18
N ILE A 145 36.45 -8.00 3.41
CA ILE A 145 35.72 -8.15 4.67
C ILE A 145 36.62 -8.90 5.67
N SER A 146 37.03 -8.22 6.74
CA SER A 146 37.77 -8.86 7.84
C SER A 146 36.81 -9.45 8.88
N LYS A 147 37.30 -10.40 9.70
CA LYS A 147 36.51 -10.92 10.84
C LYS A 147 36.17 -9.81 11.85
N GLU A 148 37.09 -8.86 12.05
CA GLU A 148 36.85 -7.71 12.93
C GLU A 148 35.70 -6.83 12.42
N PHE A 149 35.58 -6.64 11.11
CA PHE A 149 34.49 -5.85 10.50
C PHE A 149 33.11 -6.47 10.69
N ILE A 150 32.99 -7.81 10.74
CA ILE A 150 31.71 -8.51 10.92
C ILE A 150 31.23 -8.44 12.38
N GLN A 151 32.16 -8.39 13.34
CA GLN A 151 31.85 -8.47 14.78
C GLN A 151 31.56 -7.12 15.43
N LYS A 152 31.89 -6.01 14.77
CA LYS A 152 31.58 -4.64 15.19
C LYS A 152 30.30 -4.14 14.53
#